data_AF-A0AAD9PCA6-F1
#
_entry.id   AF-A0AAD9PCA6-F1
#
_cell.length_a   1.000
_cell.length_b   1.000
_cell.length_c   1.000
_cell.angle_alpha   90.00
_cell.angle_beta   90.00
_cell.angle_gamma   90.00
#
_symmetry.space_group_name_H-M   'P 1'
#
loop_
_entity.id
_entity.type
_entity.pdbx_description
1 polymer ?
#
loop_
_entity_poly.entity_id
_entity_poly.type
_entity_poly.pdbx_seq_one_letter_code
_entity_poly.pdbx_strand_id
1 'polypeptide(L)'
;ERLFPPQSGLTFSTWICVDKFSSSVCDPHPVRLLTLVRNIQGRDDSFICLSVFFASRDRALFVSTQETQMPASGGADLHQAPILNDTTVRFWCAELTQEGQWRHVCLIFHKAGMLKNSSVSLFVDGVHTSTQKLHYISPNLGGTGTASPNAATSVFAYVGTPPQLRRASKLIWRQGPFHLVEDIIASSAVSALYGLGPNYIGSFQAPLSGTSYCSLVWI
;
A
#
# COMPACT_ATOMS: atom_id res chain seq x y z
N GLU A 1 0.98 4.52 -23.43
CA GLU A 1 1.51 4.99 -22.14
C GLU A 1 0.50 4.61 -21.05
N ARG A 2 0.92 4.16 -19.86
CA ARG A 2 0.00 3.85 -18.75
C ARG A 2 -0.22 5.13 -17.93
N LEU A 3 -1.48 5.50 -17.70
CA LEU A 3 -1.83 6.72 -16.97
C LEU A 3 -1.75 6.48 -15.46
N PHE A 4 -0.94 7.28 -14.76
CA PHE A 4 -0.88 7.26 -13.30
C PHE A 4 -1.55 8.51 -12.68
N PRO A 5 -2.31 8.36 -11.58
CA PRO A 5 -2.75 7.10 -11.00
C PRO A 5 -3.87 6.45 -11.82
N PRO A 6 -4.07 5.12 -11.72
CA PRO A 6 -5.08 4.40 -12.49
C PRO A 6 -6.49 5.00 -12.37
N GLN A 7 -7.29 4.89 -13.44
CA GLN A 7 -8.63 5.47 -13.49
C GLN A 7 -9.72 4.53 -12.97
N SER A 8 -9.48 3.23 -13.05
CA SER A 8 -10.28 2.11 -12.50
C SER A 8 -10.24 2.03 -10.97
N GLY A 9 -9.17 2.53 -10.35
CA GLY A 9 -8.80 2.24 -8.97
C GLY A 9 -7.53 1.39 -8.91
N LEU A 10 -7.15 0.97 -7.71
CA LEU A 10 -5.89 0.25 -7.49
C LEU A 10 -6.10 -0.86 -6.45
N THR A 11 -5.53 -2.03 -6.67
CA THR A 11 -5.47 -3.09 -5.67
C THR A 11 -4.02 -3.35 -5.28
N PHE A 12 -3.74 -3.33 -3.98
CA PHE A 12 -2.48 -3.79 -3.41
C PHE A 12 -2.74 -5.05 -2.57
N SER A 13 -2.11 -6.16 -2.89
CA SER A 13 -2.25 -7.44 -2.18
C SER A 13 -0.88 -7.99 -1.79
N THR A 14 -0.72 -8.42 -0.54
CA THR A 14 0.55 -8.88 0.00
C THR A 14 0.37 -9.98 1.05
N TRP A 15 1.27 -10.96 1.05
CA TRP A 15 1.51 -11.83 2.21
C TRP A 15 2.66 -11.29 3.03
N ILE A 16 2.48 -11.18 4.35
CA ILE A 16 3.52 -10.71 5.28
C ILE A 16 3.61 -11.60 6.52
N CYS A 17 4.82 -11.74 7.07
CA CYS A 17 5.04 -12.33 8.38
C CYS A 17 6.00 -11.42 9.15
N VAL A 18 5.52 -10.75 10.20
CA VAL A 18 6.39 -9.97 11.09
C VAL A 18 6.91 -10.91 12.17
N ASP A 19 8.17 -11.32 12.08
CA ASP A 19 8.77 -12.23 13.05
C ASP A 19 9.07 -11.51 14.39
N LYS A 20 9.28 -10.19 14.34
CA LYS A 20 9.50 -9.34 15.50
C LYS A 20 9.25 -7.87 15.18
N PHE A 21 8.32 -7.21 15.86
CA PHE A 21 8.21 -5.74 15.78
C PHE A 21 9.35 -5.06 16.56
N SER A 22 9.75 -3.88 16.11
CA SER A 22 10.65 -2.96 16.81
C SER A 22 10.02 -2.36 18.08
N SER A 23 10.83 -1.89 19.03
CA SER A 23 10.33 -1.18 20.21
C SER A 23 10.00 0.27 19.88
N SER A 24 8.73 0.66 20.05
CA SER A 24 8.26 2.03 19.85
C SER A 24 8.95 3.09 20.72
N VAL A 25 9.55 2.65 21.84
CA VAL A 25 10.31 3.50 22.78
C VAL A 25 11.80 3.49 22.45
N CYS A 26 12.38 2.34 22.06
CA CYS A 26 13.83 2.18 21.97
C CYS A 26 14.39 2.28 20.54
N ASP A 27 13.66 1.82 19.53
CA ASP A 27 14.12 1.72 18.15
C ASP A 27 12.99 1.87 17.11
N PRO A 28 12.06 2.84 17.31
CA PRO A 28 10.85 3.01 16.54
C PRO A 28 10.20 1.71 16.05
N HIS A 29 10.09 1.30 14.80
CA HIS A 29 10.41 1.73 13.44
C HIS A 29 9.33 1.06 12.56
N PRO A 30 8.68 1.75 11.60
CA PRO A 30 7.50 1.18 10.94
C PRO A 30 7.83 -0.01 10.01
N VAL A 31 6.88 -0.93 9.88
CA VAL A 31 6.94 -2.02 8.87
C VAL A 31 6.36 -1.48 7.56
N ARG A 32 7.21 -1.00 6.66
CA ARG A 32 6.80 -0.33 5.43
C ARG A 32 6.51 -1.38 4.34
N LEU A 33 5.24 -1.58 4.01
CA LEU A 33 4.80 -2.60 3.04
C LEU A 33 4.95 -2.10 1.60
N LEU A 34 4.52 -0.87 1.36
CA LEU A 34 4.57 -0.21 0.06
C LEU A 34 4.80 1.28 0.23
N THR A 35 5.71 1.85 -0.56
CA THR A 35 5.87 3.29 -0.74
C THR A 35 5.98 3.54 -2.24
N LEU A 36 4.93 4.11 -2.85
CA LEU A 36 4.97 4.58 -4.24
C LEU A 36 5.54 5.98 -4.28
N VAL A 37 6.52 6.15 -5.16
CA VAL A 37 7.24 7.41 -5.39
C VAL A 37 7.07 7.77 -6.86
N ARG A 38 6.81 9.05 -7.12
CA ARG A 38 6.77 9.63 -8.47
C ARG A 38 7.74 10.80 -8.58
N ASN A 39 8.28 11.01 -9.77
CA ASN A 39 9.09 12.17 -10.11
C ASN A 39 8.58 12.82 -11.41
N ILE A 40 9.09 14.01 -11.70
CA ILE A 40 8.90 14.70 -12.97
C ILE A 40 10.17 14.50 -13.79
N GLN A 41 10.04 14.05 -15.05
CA GLN A 41 11.21 13.92 -15.92
C GLN A 41 11.93 15.28 -16.05
N GLY A 42 13.25 15.29 -15.82
CA GLY A 42 14.07 16.52 -15.82
C GLY A 42 14.05 17.31 -14.50
N ARG A 43 13.53 16.74 -13.40
CA ARG A 43 13.71 17.27 -12.03
C ARG A 43 14.26 16.19 -11.09
N ASP A 44 15.08 16.60 -10.14
CA ASP A 44 15.59 15.70 -9.09
C ASP A 44 14.58 15.44 -7.97
N ASP A 45 13.53 16.27 -7.88
CA ASP A 45 12.47 16.13 -6.88
C ASP A 45 11.65 14.84 -7.08
N SER A 46 11.60 14.04 -6.01
CA SER A 46 10.78 12.83 -5.91
C SER A 46 9.75 12.99 -4.80
N PHE A 47 8.53 12.52 -5.02
CA PHE A 47 7.40 12.65 -4.11
C PHE A 47 6.80 11.28 -3.79
N ILE A 48 6.62 10.98 -2.51
CA ILE A 48 5.79 9.86 -2.06
C ILE A 48 4.34 10.24 -2.34
N CYS A 49 3.63 9.40 -3.10
CA CYS A 49 2.22 9.61 -3.45
C CYS A 49 1.28 8.50 -2.95
N LEU A 50 1.83 7.39 -2.45
CA LEU A 50 1.12 6.40 -1.64
C LEU A 50 2.09 5.79 -0.63
N SER A 51 1.69 5.66 0.62
CA SER A 51 2.40 4.86 1.62
C SER A 51 1.45 3.91 2.37
N VAL A 52 1.92 2.70 2.61
CA VAL A 52 1.22 1.65 3.36
C VAL A 52 2.21 1.02 4.34
N PHE A 53 1.94 1.12 5.64
CA PHE A 53 2.86 0.63 6.67
C PHE A 53 2.18 0.34 8.01
N PHE A 54 2.73 -0.59 8.78
CA PHE A 54 2.37 -0.73 10.20
C PHE A 54 3.17 0.25 11.05
N ALA A 55 2.47 1.09 11.81
CA ALA A 55 3.12 2.00 12.76
C ALA A 55 3.70 1.21 13.94
N SER A 56 4.90 1.58 14.41
CA SER A 56 5.56 0.82 15.48
C SER A 56 4.91 0.96 16.86
N ARG A 57 4.23 2.09 17.12
CA ARG A 57 3.63 2.41 18.43
C ARG A 57 2.51 1.46 18.81
N ASP A 58 1.62 1.19 17.86
CA ASP A 58 0.38 0.44 18.07
C ASP A 58 0.20 -0.70 17.07
N ARG A 59 1.13 -0.91 16.12
CA ARG A 59 1.03 -1.93 15.06
C ARG A 59 -0.20 -1.75 14.15
N ALA A 60 -0.83 -0.57 14.18
CA ALA A 60 -1.95 -0.24 13.30
C ALA A 60 -1.46 -0.01 11.86
N LEU A 61 -2.27 -0.41 10.87
CA LEU A 61 -1.96 -0.22 9.45
C LEU A 61 -2.36 1.20 9.04
N PHE A 62 -1.39 2.02 8.67
CA PHE A 62 -1.60 3.33 8.08
C PHE A 62 -1.58 3.24 6.56
N VAL A 63 -2.48 3.99 5.94
CA VAL A 63 -2.58 4.16 4.48
C VAL A 63 -2.70 5.65 4.20
N SER A 64 -1.76 6.21 3.43
CA SER A 64 -1.75 7.63 3.10
C SER A 64 -1.49 7.86 1.63
N THR A 65 -2.38 8.63 1.00
CA THR A 65 -2.23 9.23 -0.35
C THR A 65 -1.73 10.67 -0.29
N GLN A 66 -1.37 11.16 0.90
CA GLN A 66 -0.86 12.50 1.10
C GLN A 66 0.49 12.64 0.38
N GLU A 67 0.54 13.55 -0.59
CA GLU A 67 1.79 13.80 -1.30
C GLU A 67 2.80 14.48 -0.38
N THR A 68 3.99 13.89 -0.29
CA THR A 68 5.10 14.38 0.53
C THR A 68 6.41 14.27 -0.24
N GLN A 69 7.27 15.27 -0.15
CA GLN A 69 8.59 15.21 -0.77
C GLN A 69 9.41 14.08 -0.11
N MET A 70 10.12 13.29 -0.92
CA MET A 70 11.04 12.27 -0.42
C MET A 70 12.07 12.94 0.50
N PRO A 71 12.20 12.49 1.77
CA PRO A 71 13.17 13.09 2.69
C PRO A 71 14.60 12.96 2.16
N ALA A 72 15.42 13.97 2.44
CA ALA A 72 16.86 13.88 2.23
C ALA A 72 17.45 12.71 3.05
N SER A 73 18.51 12.07 2.53
CA SER A 73 19.18 10.96 3.19
C SER A 73 19.65 11.35 4.60
N GLY A 74 19.18 10.63 5.63
CA GLY A 74 19.48 10.94 7.03
C GLY A 74 18.60 12.03 7.65
N GLY A 75 17.57 12.50 6.94
CA GLY A 75 16.51 13.33 7.51
C GLY A 75 15.82 12.62 8.69
N ALA A 76 15.44 13.39 9.71
CA ALA A 76 14.76 12.85 10.89
C ALA A 76 13.40 12.26 10.49
N ASP A 77 13.33 10.93 10.40
CA ASP A 77 12.10 10.16 10.18
C ASP A 77 11.11 10.51 11.30
N LEU A 78 10.12 11.36 10.99
CA LEU A 78 9.20 11.96 11.96
C LEU A 78 8.61 10.86 12.84
N HIS A 79 9.05 10.81 14.11
CA HIS A 79 8.68 9.79 15.09
C HIS A 79 7.20 9.83 15.50
N GLN A 80 6.43 10.74 14.91
CA GLN A 80 5.03 10.97 15.16
C GLN A 80 4.20 10.17 14.15
N ALA A 81 3.18 9.46 14.62
CA ALA A 81 2.22 8.84 13.72
C ALA A 81 1.57 9.91 12.83
N PRO A 82 1.30 9.63 11.54
CA PRO A 82 0.67 10.58 10.64
C PRO A 82 -0.63 11.16 11.22
N ILE A 83 -0.85 12.45 10.98
CA ILE A 83 -2.12 13.11 11.31
C ILE A 83 -3.19 12.53 10.39
N LEU A 84 -4.26 11.99 10.99
CA LEU A 84 -5.39 11.47 10.23
C LEU A 84 -6.14 12.62 9.55
N ASN A 85 -6.44 12.47 8.27
CA ASN A 85 -7.09 13.47 7.42
C ASN A 85 -7.72 12.77 6.20
N ASP A 86 -8.38 13.51 5.31
CA ASP A 86 -8.99 12.91 4.11
C ASP A 86 -7.98 12.20 3.17
N THR A 87 -6.67 12.42 3.32
CA THR A 87 -5.59 11.74 2.58
C THR A 87 -4.82 10.71 3.42
N THR A 88 -5.20 10.46 4.68
CA THR A 88 -4.47 9.56 5.60
C THR A 88 -5.41 8.87 6.59
N VAL A 89 -5.51 7.55 6.48
CA VAL A 89 -6.37 6.70 7.32
C VAL A 89 -5.56 5.67 8.12
N ARG A 90 -6.14 5.20 9.23
CA ARG A 90 -5.56 4.19 10.13
C ARG A 90 -6.54 3.05 10.35
N PHE A 91 -6.10 1.83 10.08
CA PHE A 91 -6.84 0.60 10.35
C PHE A 91 -6.31 -0.09 11.60
N TRP A 92 -7.21 -0.45 12.52
CA TRP A 92 -6.91 -1.34 13.63
C TRP A 92 -7.46 -2.74 13.31
N CYS A 93 -6.62 -3.75 13.45
CA CYS A 93 -6.95 -5.16 13.23
C CYS A 93 -5.99 -5.98 14.11
N ALA A 94 -6.53 -6.70 15.10
CA ALA A 94 -5.73 -7.37 16.13
C ALA A 94 -4.86 -8.49 15.54
N GLU A 95 -5.37 -9.14 14.51
CA GLU A 95 -4.74 -10.22 13.76
C GLU A 95 -3.44 -9.76 13.07
N LEU A 96 -3.33 -8.49 12.68
CA LEU A 96 -2.12 -7.92 12.08
C LEU A 96 -1.07 -7.51 13.12
N THR A 97 -1.39 -7.59 14.42
CA THR A 97 -0.46 -7.27 15.52
C THR A 97 0.36 -8.48 15.98
N GLN A 98 0.03 -9.69 15.50
CA GLN A 98 0.65 -10.95 15.91
C GLN A 98 2.02 -11.15 15.26
N GLU A 99 2.96 -11.69 16.02
CA GLU A 99 4.32 -12.00 15.53
C GLU A 99 4.42 -13.48 15.09
N GLY A 100 5.29 -13.76 14.11
CA GLY A 100 5.57 -15.11 13.61
C GLY A 100 4.46 -15.77 12.78
N GLN A 101 3.37 -15.05 12.50
CA GLN A 101 2.25 -15.54 11.69
C GLN A 101 2.23 -14.91 10.30
N TRP A 102 2.02 -15.72 9.26
CA TRP A 102 1.68 -15.23 7.94
C TRP A 102 0.26 -14.65 7.95
N ARG A 103 0.13 -13.39 7.53
CA ARG A 103 -1.13 -12.68 7.32
C ARG A 103 -1.24 -12.27 5.86
N HIS A 104 -2.42 -12.41 5.26
CA HIS A 104 -2.71 -11.79 3.96
C HIS A 104 -3.32 -10.43 4.19
N VAL A 105 -2.80 -9.40 3.53
CA VAL A 105 -3.31 -8.03 3.56
C VAL A 105 -3.66 -7.62 2.14
N CYS A 106 -4.89 -7.19 1.92
CA CYS A 106 -5.31 -6.64 0.64
C CYS A 106 -6.03 -5.29 0.85
N LEU A 107 -5.53 -4.26 0.18
CA LEU A 107 -6.10 -2.92 0.15
C LEU A 107 -6.68 -2.66 -1.25
N ILE A 108 -7.98 -2.39 -1.32
CA ILE A 108 -8.67 -2.00 -2.56
C ILE A 108 -8.98 -0.51 -2.47
N PHE A 109 -8.33 0.28 -3.31
CA PHE A 109 -8.50 1.72 -3.44
C PHE A 109 -9.52 2.02 -4.53
N HIS A 110 -10.76 2.30 -4.11
CA HIS A 110 -11.82 2.70 -5.01
C HIS A 110 -11.65 4.17 -5.40
N LYS A 111 -11.30 4.40 -6.68
CA LYS A 111 -11.37 5.73 -7.25
C LYS A 111 -12.84 6.09 -7.50
N ALA A 112 -13.29 7.17 -6.88
CA ALA A 112 -14.61 7.72 -7.14
C ALA A 112 -14.59 8.72 -8.31
N GLY A 113 -15.71 8.78 -9.05
CA GLY A 113 -15.97 9.86 -10.00
C GLY A 113 -16.24 11.19 -9.29
N MET A 114 -16.32 12.28 -10.08
CA MET A 114 -16.31 13.68 -9.64
C MET A 114 -17.30 14.08 -8.51
N LEU A 115 -18.35 13.30 -8.27
CA LEU A 115 -19.42 13.59 -7.30
C LEU A 115 -19.45 12.64 -6.09
N LYS A 116 -18.46 11.74 -5.95
CA LYS A 116 -18.39 10.78 -4.84
C LYS A 116 -17.02 10.85 -4.17
N ASN A 117 -16.98 10.51 -2.88
CA ASN A 117 -15.72 10.37 -2.16
C ASN A 117 -15.05 9.04 -2.55
N SER A 118 -13.74 9.08 -2.78
CA SER A 118 -12.92 7.87 -2.93
C SER A 118 -12.76 7.16 -1.57
N SER A 119 -12.42 5.88 -1.60
CA SER A 119 -12.27 5.07 -0.40
C SER A 119 -11.18 4.01 -0.53
N VAL A 120 -10.75 3.47 0.61
CA VAL A 120 -9.92 2.27 0.68
C VAL A 120 -10.59 1.23 1.58
N SER A 121 -10.67 0.00 1.08
CA SER A 121 -11.19 -1.17 1.79
C SER A 121 -10.04 -2.08 2.19
N LEU A 122 -9.95 -2.41 3.49
CA LEU A 122 -9.02 -3.40 4.01
C LEU A 122 -9.68 -4.76 4.06
N PHE A 123 -8.97 -5.75 3.53
CA PHE A 123 -9.23 -7.18 3.71
C PHE A 123 -8.03 -7.81 4.39
N VAL A 124 -8.31 -8.73 5.31
CA VAL A 124 -7.31 -9.55 6.00
C VAL A 124 -7.73 -11.01 5.84
N ASP A 125 -6.79 -11.88 5.47
CA ASP A 125 -7.03 -13.31 5.24
C ASP A 125 -8.23 -13.59 4.30
N GLY A 126 -8.33 -12.85 3.20
CA GLY A 126 -9.42 -13.02 2.25
C GLY A 126 -10.79 -12.49 2.68
N VAL A 127 -10.92 -11.91 3.90
CA VAL A 127 -12.17 -11.41 4.48
C VAL A 127 -12.13 -9.88 4.60
N HIS A 128 -13.24 -9.21 4.27
CA HIS A 128 -13.37 -7.76 4.44
C HIS A 128 -13.36 -7.38 5.93
N THR A 129 -12.50 -6.44 6.31
CA THR A 129 -12.37 -5.96 7.70
C THR A 129 -13.07 -4.62 7.89
N SER A 130 -12.83 -3.65 7.00
CA SER A 130 -13.45 -2.31 7.04
C SER A 130 -13.16 -1.49 5.79
N THR A 131 -13.91 -0.41 5.60
CA THR A 131 -13.70 0.58 4.53
C THR A 131 -13.65 1.98 5.13
N GLN A 132 -12.70 2.80 4.69
CA GLN A 132 -12.56 4.19 5.12
C GLN A 132 -12.60 5.13 3.91
N LYS A 133 -13.17 6.33 4.11
CA LYS A 133 -13.05 7.43 3.14
C LYS A 133 -11.58 7.82 3.03
N LEU A 134 -11.07 7.90 1.80
CA LEU A 134 -9.70 8.32 1.50
C LEU A 134 -9.68 8.95 0.11
N HIS A 135 -9.24 10.20 0.01
CA HIS A 135 -8.98 10.86 -1.26
C HIS A 135 -7.99 10.03 -2.07
N TYR A 136 -8.34 9.76 -3.34
CA TYR A 136 -7.47 9.01 -4.23
C TYR A 136 -6.16 9.78 -4.48
N ILE A 137 -5.14 9.07 -4.96
CA ILE A 137 -3.85 9.68 -5.32
C ILE A 137 -4.11 10.88 -6.26
N SER A 138 -3.49 12.02 -5.97
CA SER A 138 -3.63 13.22 -6.81
C SER A 138 -3.06 12.96 -8.20
N PRO A 139 -3.75 13.25 -9.32
CA PRO A 139 -3.16 13.18 -10.65
C PRO A 139 -2.05 14.24 -10.83
N ASN A 140 -2.22 15.42 -10.23
CA ASN A 140 -1.26 16.51 -10.33
C ASN A 140 -0.19 16.41 -9.24
N LEU A 141 1.07 16.73 -9.57
CA LEU A 141 2.17 16.81 -8.61
C LEU A 141 2.18 18.13 -7.83
N GLY A 142 2.71 18.06 -6.61
CA GLY A 142 2.95 19.19 -5.71
C GLY A 142 1.69 19.74 -5.05
N GLY A 143 0.55 19.04 -5.12
CA GLY A 143 -0.75 19.42 -4.53
C GLY A 143 -1.37 20.77 -4.99
N THR A 144 -0.65 21.57 -5.78
CA THR A 144 -0.92 23.00 -6.03
C THR A 144 -1.39 23.30 -7.46
N GLY A 145 -1.61 22.27 -8.29
CA GLY A 145 -2.15 22.42 -9.65
C GLY A 145 -1.20 23.06 -10.66
N THR A 146 0.07 23.27 -10.31
CA THR A 146 1.08 23.94 -11.15
C THR A 146 1.83 22.99 -12.10
N ALA A 147 1.79 21.68 -11.87
CA ALA A 147 2.30 20.69 -12.80
C ALA A 147 1.34 20.52 -13.99
N SER A 148 1.86 20.64 -15.21
CA SER A 148 1.09 20.33 -16.42
C SER A 148 0.56 18.89 -16.35
N PRO A 149 -0.71 18.63 -16.69
CA PRO A 149 -1.24 17.26 -16.76
C PRO A 149 -0.56 16.39 -17.83
N ASN A 150 0.25 16.99 -18.70
CA ASN A 150 1.06 16.31 -19.72
C ASN A 150 2.56 16.24 -19.33
N ALA A 151 2.94 16.60 -18.11
CA ALA A 151 4.32 16.41 -17.65
C ALA A 151 4.61 14.91 -17.53
N ALA A 152 5.61 14.41 -18.28
CA ALA A 152 6.00 13.02 -18.21
C ALA A 152 6.49 12.67 -16.79
N THR A 153 5.83 11.70 -16.16
CA THR A 153 6.17 11.24 -14.81
C THR A 153 6.73 9.83 -14.88
N SER A 154 7.71 9.52 -14.04
CA SER A 154 8.04 8.11 -13.75
C SER A 154 7.55 7.76 -12.36
N VAL A 155 7.11 6.52 -12.19
CA VAL A 155 6.56 6.00 -10.94
C VAL A 155 7.29 4.71 -10.62
N PHE A 156 7.74 4.58 -9.37
CA PHE A 156 8.42 3.41 -8.86
C PHE A 156 7.98 3.12 -7.42
N ALA A 157 8.35 1.94 -6.92
CA ALA A 157 7.93 1.47 -5.61
C ALA A 157 9.13 1.04 -4.77
N TYR A 158 9.10 1.36 -3.47
CA TYR A 158 9.86 0.63 -2.46
C TYR A 158 8.96 -0.36 -1.74
N VAL A 159 9.45 -1.58 -1.60
CA VAL A 159 8.95 -2.58 -0.65
C VAL A 159 9.95 -2.62 0.50
N GLY A 160 9.48 -2.48 1.74
CA GLY A 160 10.35 -2.19 2.87
C GLY A 160 10.79 -0.73 2.95
N THR A 161 11.92 -0.48 3.62
CA THR A 161 12.36 0.88 3.97
C THR A 161 13.13 1.54 2.84
N PRO A 162 12.67 2.70 2.31
CA PRO A 162 13.45 3.49 1.35
C PRO A 162 14.85 3.82 1.90
N PRO A 163 15.91 3.86 1.07
CA PRO A 163 17.28 4.12 1.53
C PRO A 163 17.44 5.38 2.38
N GLN A 164 16.69 6.44 2.05
CA GLN A 164 16.69 7.73 2.76
C GLN A 164 16.15 7.64 4.19
N LEU A 165 15.29 6.65 4.46
CA LEU A 165 14.63 6.40 5.74
C LEU A 165 15.25 5.23 6.53
N ARG A 166 16.37 4.67 6.04
CA ARG A 166 17.02 3.52 6.66
C ARG A 166 17.73 3.91 7.96
N ARG A 167 17.52 3.11 9.00
CA ARG A 167 18.27 3.17 10.28
C ARG A 167 18.41 1.77 10.86
N ALA A 168 19.27 1.62 11.88
CA ALA A 168 19.33 0.39 12.67
C ALA A 168 18.00 0.18 13.42
N SER A 169 17.50 -1.05 13.42
CA SER A 169 16.31 -1.48 14.17
C SER A 169 16.38 -2.98 14.43
N LYS A 170 15.65 -3.44 15.45
CA LYS A 170 15.41 -4.86 15.79
C LYS A 170 14.19 -5.45 15.07
N LEU A 171 13.56 -4.69 14.17
CA LEU A 171 12.48 -5.15 13.31
C LEU A 171 12.93 -6.32 12.43
N ILE A 172 12.22 -7.44 12.49
CA ILE A 172 12.41 -8.60 11.62
C ILE A 172 11.06 -8.95 11.00
N TRP A 173 10.99 -9.00 9.67
CA TRP A 173 9.79 -9.38 8.94
C TRP A 173 10.14 -9.94 7.56
N ARG A 174 9.20 -10.70 7.00
CA ARG A 174 9.29 -11.36 5.71
C ARG A 174 8.12 -10.96 4.83
N GLN A 175 8.41 -10.84 3.54
CA GLN A 175 7.47 -10.50 2.47
C GLN A 175 7.31 -11.75 1.60
N GLY A 176 6.06 -12.20 1.43
CA GLY A 176 5.68 -13.28 0.52
C GLY A 176 5.24 -12.73 -0.84
N PRO A 177 4.33 -13.40 -1.57
CA PRO A 177 3.75 -12.88 -2.80
C PRO A 177 3.20 -11.46 -2.64
N PHE A 178 3.56 -10.59 -3.58
CA PHE A 178 3.25 -9.16 -3.62
C PHE A 178 2.66 -8.84 -4.99
N HIS A 179 1.51 -8.17 -5.02
CA HIS A 179 0.80 -7.80 -6.24
C HIS A 179 0.29 -6.37 -6.13
N LEU A 180 0.55 -5.59 -7.17
CA LEU A 180 0.00 -4.25 -7.36
C LEU A 180 -0.71 -4.24 -8.70
N VAL A 181 -2.00 -3.92 -8.71
CA VAL A 181 -2.87 -4.13 -9.87
C VAL A 181 -3.66 -2.86 -10.17
N GLU A 182 -3.66 -2.45 -11.43
CA GLU A 182 -4.33 -1.24 -11.94
C GLU A 182 -5.85 -1.43 -12.12
N ASP A 183 -6.49 -2.13 -11.19
CA ASP A 183 -7.95 -2.28 -11.11
C ASP A 183 -8.38 -2.59 -9.67
N ILE A 184 -9.69 -2.53 -9.42
CA ILE A 184 -10.32 -3.07 -8.22
C ILE A 184 -10.71 -4.54 -8.44
N ILE A 185 -10.61 -5.38 -7.41
CA ILE A 185 -10.99 -6.79 -7.48
C ILE A 185 -12.24 -7.09 -6.65
N ALA A 186 -13.01 -8.10 -7.04
CA ALA A 186 -14.17 -8.55 -6.25
C ALA A 186 -13.72 -9.22 -4.94
N SER A 187 -14.54 -9.18 -3.89
CA SER A 187 -14.22 -9.84 -2.60
C SER A 187 -13.88 -11.33 -2.76
N SER A 188 -14.59 -12.04 -3.63
CA SER A 188 -14.31 -13.44 -3.97
C SER A 188 -12.94 -13.67 -4.61
N ALA A 189 -12.43 -12.70 -5.37
CA ALA A 189 -11.05 -12.72 -5.87
C ALA A 189 -10.03 -12.52 -4.74
N VAL A 190 -10.32 -11.66 -3.76
CA VAL A 190 -9.47 -11.52 -2.56
C VAL A 190 -9.42 -12.84 -1.77
N SER A 191 -10.55 -13.51 -1.60
CA SER A 191 -10.63 -14.83 -0.94
C SER A 191 -9.88 -15.92 -1.72
N ALA A 192 -9.93 -15.90 -3.05
CA ALA A 192 -9.14 -16.79 -3.89
C ALA A 192 -7.63 -16.52 -3.76
N LEU A 193 -7.19 -15.26 -3.77
CA LEU A 193 -5.79 -14.87 -3.55
C LEU A 193 -5.26 -15.33 -2.19
N TYR A 194 -6.08 -15.26 -1.14
CA TYR A 194 -5.77 -15.83 0.17
C TYR A 194 -5.63 -17.36 0.10
N GLY A 195 -6.55 -18.06 -0.57
CA GLY A 195 -6.52 -19.52 -0.72
C GLY A 195 -5.26 -20.08 -1.39
N LEU A 196 -4.54 -19.27 -2.18
CA LEU A 196 -3.26 -19.64 -2.80
C LEU A 196 -2.07 -19.66 -1.81
N GLY A 197 -2.18 -18.98 -0.67
CA GLY A 197 -1.21 -19.02 0.42
C GLY A 197 0.08 -18.21 0.21
N PRO A 198 0.92 -18.08 1.27
CA PRO A 198 2.15 -17.26 1.27
C PRO A 198 3.31 -17.85 0.46
N ASN A 199 3.14 -19.05 -0.12
CA ASN A 199 4.15 -19.72 -0.94
C ASN A 199 3.70 -19.85 -2.41
N TYR A 200 2.66 -19.12 -2.84
CA TYR A 200 2.20 -19.15 -4.23
C TYR A 200 3.28 -18.65 -5.21
N ILE A 201 3.55 -19.46 -6.22
CA ILE A 201 4.47 -19.14 -7.32
C ILE A 201 3.69 -19.31 -8.63
N GLY A 202 3.23 -18.20 -9.21
CA GLY A 202 2.46 -18.21 -10.45
C GLY A 202 1.93 -16.83 -10.85
N SER A 203 1.25 -16.77 -11.99
CA SER A 203 0.76 -15.54 -12.65
C SER A 203 -0.77 -15.39 -12.63
N PHE A 204 -1.47 -16.20 -11.83
CA PHE A 204 -2.95 -16.33 -11.83
C PHE A 204 -3.57 -16.82 -13.16
N GLN A 205 -2.77 -17.35 -14.08
CA GLN A 205 -3.22 -17.84 -15.40
C GLN A 205 -3.70 -19.30 -15.41
N ALA A 206 -3.74 -19.97 -14.26
CA ALA A 206 -4.18 -21.36 -14.18
C ALA A 206 -5.70 -21.46 -14.38
N PRO A 207 -6.20 -22.34 -15.28
CA PRO A 207 -7.65 -22.52 -15.46
C PRO A 207 -8.29 -23.11 -14.20
N LEU A 208 -9.45 -22.59 -13.83
CA LEU A 208 -10.22 -23.03 -12.66
C LEU A 208 -10.79 -24.44 -12.86
N SER A 209 -10.08 -25.45 -12.36
CA SER A 209 -10.54 -26.84 -12.35
C SER A 209 -11.49 -27.10 -11.17
N GLY A 210 -12.77 -26.73 -11.31
CA GLY A 210 -13.81 -27.07 -10.34
C GLY A 210 -14.97 -26.08 -10.31
N THR A 211 -16.20 -26.59 -10.20
CA THR A 211 -17.43 -25.79 -10.21
C THR A 211 -17.62 -24.98 -8.92
N SER A 212 -17.05 -23.77 -8.87
CA SER A 212 -17.70 -22.52 -8.42
C SER A 212 -16.69 -21.37 -8.27
N TYR A 213 -17.20 -20.14 -8.44
CA TYR A 213 -16.58 -18.83 -8.13
C TYR A 213 -15.52 -18.23 -9.07
N CYS A 214 -15.92 -17.08 -9.60
CA CYS A 214 -15.14 -15.89 -9.93
C CYS A 214 -14.01 -16.01 -10.97
N SER A 215 -14.29 -15.50 -12.16
CA SER A 215 -13.32 -15.20 -13.22
C SER A 215 -12.32 -14.12 -12.78
N LEU A 216 -11.14 -14.55 -12.37
CA LEU A 216 -9.91 -13.74 -12.39
C LEU A 216 -9.19 -13.97 -13.72
N VAL A 217 -9.66 -13.30 -14.77
CA VAL A 217 -8.96 -13.25 -16.06
C VAL A 217 -8.13 -11.98 -16.09
N TRP A 218 -6.84 -12.10 -15.79
CA TRP A 218 -5.87 -11.01 -15.99
C TRP A 218 -5.25 -11.11 -17.39
N ILE A 219 -5.33 -10.01 -18.15
CA ILE A 219 -4.60 -9.74 -19.40
C ILE A 219 -3.84 -8.44 -19.19
#